data_AF-A0A7W0FNE8-F1
#
_entry.id   AF-A0A7W0FNE8-F1
#
_cell.length_a   1.000
_cell.length_b   1.000
_cell.length_c   1.000
_cell.angle_alpha   90.00
_cell.angle_beta   90.00
_cell.angle_gamma   90.00
#
_symmetry.space_group_name_H-M   'P 1'
#
loop_
_entity.id
_entity.type
_entity.pdbx_description
1 polymer ?
#
loop_
_entity_poly.entity_id
_entity_poly.type
_entity_poly.pdbx_seq_one_letter_code
_entity_poly.pdbx_strand_id
1 'polypeptide(L)'
;MSRPALVLFTCAAPLCLRLPATAQEPVPLVLSLDAAVSRAVALSEEVGLSRAQQASAEGQIQEVRAGVMPQLTATVNYTRTLASLFQDITFPAPGNGNGDDENPFAALPFGQPNTWNATLRLTQPLNVMTLMVLGITVGILVTNTIVVLESIYRHLDAGSSPAEAAANGTAEVGLAVAASTLTNLVVFTPIAFIGGIIGQFFYAFGLTVVFATLFSIIPVIYTKLDKVASWGAGRVSGSAAGEAGPGEV
;
A
#
# COMPACT_ATOMS: atom_id res chain seq x y z
N MET A 1 -9.54 30.70 -49.07
CA MET A 1 -9.27 32.11 -48.69
C MET A 1 -10.41 32.61 -47.83
N SER A 2 -10.07 33.05 -46.60
CA SER A 2 -10.73 34.09 -45.76
C SER A 2 -12.24 34.03 -45.47
N ARG A 3 -12.77 34.26 -44.27
CA ARG A 3 -12.32 34.45 -42.87
C ARG A 3 -13.64 34.45 -42.04
N PRO A 4 -13.63 34.05 -40.76
CA PRO A 4 -14.82 33.97 -39.90
C PRO A 4 -15.17 35.33 -39.28
N ALA A 5 -16.46 35.67 -39.17
CA ALA A 5 -16.95 36.87 -38.50
C ALA A 5 -17.99 36.52 -37.43
N LEU A 6 -17.45 36.40 -36.21
CA LEU A 6 -18.01 36.64 -34.90
C LEU A 6 -19.17 37.66 -34.91
N VAL A 7 -20.39 37.25 -34.58
CA VAL A 7 -21.48 38.17 -34.21
C VAL A 7 -21.96 37.80 -32.82
N LEU A 8 -21.50 38.60 -31.84
CA LEU A 8 -22.00 38.62 -30.48
C LEU A 8 -23.50 38.95 -30.51
N PHE A 9 -24.32 38.04 -30.00
CA PHE A 9 -25.72 38.28 -29.71
C PHE A 9 -25.80 39.04 -28.38
N THR A 10 -25.67 40.37 -28.47
CA THR A 10 -25.94 41.30 -27.37
C THR A 10 -27.45 41.28 -27.13
N CYS A 11 -27.87 40.58 -26.08
CA CYS A 11 -29.26 40.50 -25.65
C CYS A 11 -29.72 41.88 -25.13
N ALA A 12 -30.47 42.59 -25.97
CA ALA A 12 -31.16 43.82 -25.61
C ALA A 12 -32.35 43.49 -24.69
N ALA A 13 -32.15 43.65 -23.37
CA ALA A 13 -33.25 43.65 -22.42
C ALA A 13 -34.01 44.99 -22.53
N PRO A 14 -35.35 44.98 -22.64
CA PRO A 14 -36.13 46.21 -22.74
C PRO A 14 -36.09 46.96 -21.41
N LEU A 15 -35.69 48.23 -21.51
CA LEU A 15 -35.74 49.24 -20.47
C LEU A 15 -37.20 49.52 -20.08
N CYS A 16 -37.76 48.69 -19.21
CA CYS A 16 -39.04 48.95 -18.55
C CYS A 16 -38.84 50.08 -17.53
N LEU A 17 -39.15 51.30 -17.96
CA LEU A 17 -39.29 52.49 -17.13
C LEU A 17 -40.40 52.23 -16.09
N ARG A 18 -40.03 51.81 -14.88
CA ARG A 18 -40.96 51.64 -13.77
C ARG A 18 -41.06 52.97 -13.04
N LEU A 19 -42.23 53.62 -13.14
CA LEU A 19 -42.56 54.83 -12.40
C LEU A 19 -42.26 54.65 -10.90
N PRO A 20 -41.81 55.70 -10.18
CA PRO A 20 -41.77 55.66 -8.74
C PRO A 20 -43.20 55.48 -8.25
N ALA A 21 -43.46 54.31 -7.65
CA ALA A 21 -44.71 54.05 -6.98
C ALA A 21 -44.95 55.16 -5.97
N THR A 22 -46.15 55.72 -6.05
CA THR A 22 -46.77 56.63 -5.08
C THR A 22 -46.35 56.27 -3.67
N ALA A 23 -46.01 57.30 -2.87
CA ALA A 23 -45.81 57.17 -1.43
C ALA A 23 -46.99 56.40 -0.82
N GLN A 24 -46.78 55.11 -0.59
CA GLN A 24 -47.74 54.24 0.07
C GLN A 24 -47.66 54.62 1.54
N GLU A 25 -48.71 55.28 2.06
CA GLU A 25 -48.88 55.42 3.51
C GLU A 25 -48.67 54.06 4.18
N PRO A 26 -48.00 54.01 5.35
CA PRO A 26 -47.73 52.75 6.03
C PRO A 26 -49.06 52.10 6.39
N VAL A 27 -49.48 51.09 5.60
CA VAL A 27 -50.58 50.21 5.95
C VAL A 27 -50.23 49.63 7.32
N PRO A 28 -51.06 49.80 8.36
CA PRO A 28 -50.81 49.19 9.66
C PRO A 28 -50.76 47.67 9.46
N LEU A 29 -49.54 47.14 9.45
CA LEU A 29 -49.29 45.73 9.23
C LEU A 29 -49.67 45.02 10.53
N VAL A 30 -50.92 44.52 10.57
CA VAL A 30 -51.40 43.65 11.66
C VAL A 30 -50.66 42.33 11.53
N LEU A 31 -49.43 42.27 12.04
CA LEU A 31 -48.69 41.03 12.15
C LEU A 31 -49.35 40.21 13.26
N SER A 32 -49.82 39.02 12.92
CA SER A 32 -50.01 38.00 13.96
C SER A 32 -48.66 37.79 14.65
N LEU A 33 -48.69 37.51 15.95
CA LEU A 33 -47.46 37.28 16.74
C LEU A 33 -46.53 36.26 16.05
N ASP A 34 -47.12 35.26 15.42
CA ASP A 34 -46.43 34.23 14.61
C ASP A 34 -45.78 34.79 13.33
N ALA A 35 -46.47 35.67 12.61
CA ALA A 35 -45.92 36.36 11.43
C ALA A 35 -44.83 37.39 11.79
N ALA A 36 -44.93 38.03 12.97
CA ALA A 36 -43.89 38.91 13.49
C ALA A 36 -42.64 38.13 13.91
N VAL A 37 -42.81 37.02 14.64
CA VAL A 37 -41.71 36.17 15.11
C VAL A 37 -40.99 35.48 13.95
N SER A 38 -41.71 34.90 13.00
CA SER A 38 -41.12 34.25 11.83
C SER A 38 -40.29 35.22 10.97
N ARG A 39 -40.71 36.48 10.87
CA ARG A 39 -39.98 37.52 10.13
C ARG A 39 -38.84 38.15 10.94
N ALA A 40 -39.00 38.29 12.25
CA ALA A 40 -37.95 38.75 13.16
C ALA A 40 -36.81 37.73 13.24
N VAL A 41 -37.11 36.44 13.42
CA VAL A 41 -36.12 35.35 13.44
C VAL A 41 -35.38 35.23 12.11
N ALA A 42 -36.05 35.52 10.98
CA ALA A 42 -35.42 35.55 9.67
C ALA A 42 -34.49 36.75 9.43
N LEU A 43 -34.72 37.88 10.13
CA LEU A 43 -33.90 39.09 10.06
C LEU A 43 -32.88 39.22 11.20
N SER A 44 -32.95 38.35 12.22
CA SER A 44 -32.02 38.35 13.35
C SER A 44 -30.61 37.95 12.88
N GLU A 45 -29.74 38.95 12.78
CA GLU A 45 -28.32 38.80 12.49
C GLU A 45 -27.64 37.80 13.44
N GLU A 46 -28.06 37.77 14.70
CA GLU A 46 -27.60 36.82 15.72
C GLU A 46 -27.93 35.36 15.36
N VAL A 47 -29.13 35.07 14.86
CA VAL A 47 -29.53 33.72 14.41
C VAL A 47 -28.75 33.33 13.16
N GLY A 48 -28.48 34.28 12.27
CA GLY A 48 -27.61 34.09 11.11
C GLY A 48 -26.18 33.73 11.50
N LEU A 49 -25.62 34.43 12.49
CA LEU A 49 -24.28 34.16 13.03
C LEU A 49 -24.20 32.80 13.72
N SER A 50 -25.19 32.43 14.55
CA SER A 50 -25.22 31.11 15.17
C SER A 50 -25.32 29.97 14.15
N ARG A 51 -26.12 30.14 13.08
CA ARG A 51 -26.19 29.14 12.00
C ARG A 51 -24.90 29.05 11.20
N ALA A 52 -24.22 30.17 10.94
CA ALA A 52 -22.92 30.18 10.28
C ALA A 52 -21.84 29.51 11.15
N GLN A 53 -21.87 29.73 12.47
CA GLN A 53 -21.00 29.04 13.43
C GLN A 53 -21.30 27.54 13.48
N GLN A 54 -22.56 27.14 13.46
CA GLN A 54 -22.94 25.73 13.39
C GLN A 54 -22.45 25.08 12.09
N ALA A 55 -22.64 25.71 10.94
CA ALA A 55 -22.16 25.20 9.65
C ALA A 55 -20.62 25.09 9.60
N SER A 56 -19.91 26.06 10.19
CA SER A 56 -18.44 26.00 10.33
C SER A 56 -18.00 24.89 11.27
N ALA A 57 -18.68 24.70 12.40
CA ALA A 57 -18.41 23.62 13.35
C ALA A 57 -18.68 22.23 12.74
N GLU A 58 -19.76 22.09 11.99
CA GLU A 58 -20.06 20.86 11.22
C GLU A 58 -18.99 20.59 10.16
N GLY A 59 -18.49 21.63 9.48
CA GLY A 59 -17.35 21.52 8.56
C GLY A 59 -16.06 21.04 9.25
N GLN A 60 -15.75 21.59 10.43
CA GLN A 60 -14.59 21.16 11.22
C GLN A 60 -14.74 19.71 11.72
N ILE A 61 -15.95 19.30 12.11
CA ILE A 61 -16.23 17.90 12.48
C ILE A 61 -16.04 16.97 11.28
N GLN A 62 -16.46 17.39 10.08
CA GLN A 62 -16.27 16.62 8.86
C GLN A 62 -14.79 16.48 8.48
N GLU A 63 -14.00 17.54 8.65
CA GLU A 63 -12.54 17.52 8.42
C GLU A 63 -11.82 16.61 9.42
N VAL A 64 -12.13 16.72 10.71
CA VAL A 64 -11.59 15.81 11.75
C VAL A 64 -12.00 14.37 11.47
N ARG A 65 -13.27 14.13 11.09
CA ARG A 65 -13.77 12.79 10.75
C ARG A 65 -13.08 12.22 9.51
N ALA A 66 -12.73 13.05 8.53
CA ALA A 66 -11.97 12.63 7.36
C ALA A 66 -10.52 12.25 7.71
N GLY A 67 -9.90 12.94 8.68
CA GLY A 67 -8.58 12.61 9.22
C GLY A 67 -8.51 11.33 10.05
N VAL A 68 -9.66 10.80 10.48
CA VAL A 68 -9.77 9.53 11.23
C VAL A 68 -9.94 8.33 10.30
N MET A 69 -10.05 8.52 8.97
CA MET A 69 -10.17 7.40 8.06
C MET A 69 -8.92 6.51 8.15
N PRO A 70 -9.08 5.20 8.34
CA PRO A 70 -7.94 4.30 8.43
C PRO A 70 -7.21 4.28 7.09
N GLN A 71 -5.88 4.25 7.14
CA GLN A 71 -5.03 4.18 5.95
C GLN A 71 -4.20 2.91 6.01
N LEU A 72 -4.05 2.23 4.88
CA LEU A 72 -3.16 1.09 4.74
C LEU A 72 -1.75 1.62 4.46
N THR A 73 -0.83 1.41 5.40
CA THR A 73 0.60 1.75 5.22
C THR A 73 1.44 0.49 5.30
N ALA A 74 2.14 0.16 4.22
CA ALA A 74 3.15 -0.89 4.18
C ALA A 74 4.54 -0.24 4.08
N THR A 75 5.47 -0.70 4.92
CA THR A 75 6.86 -0.23 4.91
C THR A 75 7.80 -1.43 4.87
N VAL A 76 8.66 -1.49 3.85
CA VAL A 76 9.72 -2.49 3.71
C VAL A 76 11.05 -1.77 3.84
N ASN A 77 11.88 -2.22 4.79
CA ASN A 77 13.20 -1.68 5.04
C ASN A 77 14.25 -2.73 4.71
N TYR A 78 15.21 -2.37 3.86
CA TYR A 78 16.37 -3.18 3.54
C TYR A 78 17.62 -2.42 3.95
N THR A 79 18.27 -2.89 5.01
CA THR A 79 19.55 -2.37 5.47
C THR A 79 20.60 -3.43 5.28
N ARG A 80 21.62 -3.14 4.48
CA ARG A 80 22.77 -4.01 4.30
C ARG A 80 24.05 -3.24 4.63
N THR A 81 24.78 -3.73 5.61
CA THR A 81 26.11 -3.24 5.94
C THR A 81 27.14 -4.14 5.26
N LEU A 82 27.96 -3.56 4.39
CA LEU A 82 29.08 -4.23 3.76
C LEU A 82 30.32 -3.97 4.60
N ALA A 83 30.97 -5.03 5.06
CA ALA A 83 32.27 -4.92 5.72
C ALA A 83 33.27 -4.30 4.73
N SER A 84 34.07 -3.33 5.20
CA SER A 84 35.15 -2.80 4.37
C SER A 84 36.29 -3.83 4.33
N LEU A 85 36.88 -4.01 3.14
CA LEU A 85 38.09 -4.81 2.95
C LEU A 85 39.28 -4.30 3.78
N PHE A 86 39.22 -3.05 4.23
CA PHE A 86 40.25 -2.41 5.05
C PHE A 86 39.88 -2.39 6.53
N GLN A 87 38.70 -2.86 6.94
CA GLN A 87 38.26 -2.77 8.34
C GLN A 87 39.08 -3.66 9.28
N ASP A 88 39.65 -4.75 8.76
CA ASP A 88 40.36 -5.78 9.52
C ASP A 88 41.88 -5.74 9.28
N ILE A 89 42.37 -4.69 8.60
CA ILE A 89 43.80 -4.48 8.43
C ILE A 89 44.31 -3.73 9.64
N THR A 90 45.10 -4.43 10.44
CA THR A 90 45.76 -3.83 11.59
C THR A 90 47.27 -3.95 11.48
N PHE A 91 47.97 -2.93 11.95
CA PHE A 91 49.44 -2.89 11.92
C PHE A 91 49.95 -2.80 13.36
N PRO A 92 51.00 -3.57 13.70
CA PRO A 92 51.58 -3.52 15.04
C PRO A 92 52.12 -2.11 15.32
N ALA A 93 51.50 -1.43 16.28
CA ALA A 93 51.94 -0.11 16.71
C ALA A 93 53.21 -0.23 17.57
N PRO A 94 54.27 0.55 17.30
CA PRO A 94 55.46 0.53 18.13
C PRO A 94 55.16 1.24 19.46
N GLY A 95 54.88 0.48 20.53
CA GLY A 95 55.02 1.02 21.89
C GLY A 95 53.99 0.66 22.95
N ASN A 96 53.05 -0.24 22.69
CA ASN A 96 52.07 -0.63 23.71
C ASN A 96 51.85 -2.15 23.64
N GLY A 97 52.43 -2.90 24.57
CA GLY A 97 52.29 -4.36 24.64
C GLY A 97 50.89 -4.88 25.00
N ASN A 98 49.81 -4.10 24.80
CA ASN A 98 48.44 -4.47 25.16
C ASN A 98 47.62 -5.09 24.01
N GLY A 99 48.20 -5.28 22.80
CA GLY A 99 47.52 -5.97 21.69
C GLY A 99 46.40 -5.17 21.02
N ASP A 100 46.33 -3.87 21.30
CA ASP A 100 45.48 -2.88 20.66
C ASP A 100 46.15 -2.40 19.37
N ASP A 101 46.19 -3.29 18.38
CA ASP A 101 46.61 -2.92 17.03
C ASP A 101 45.53 -1.97 16.43
N GLU A 102 45.86 -0.69 16.28
CA GLU A 102 44.95 0.33 15.71
C GLU A 102 44.94 0.26 14.17
N ASN A 103 43.74 0.10 13.59
CA ASN A 103 43.55 0.18 12.15
C ASN A 103 43.70 1.64 11.66
N PRO A 104 44.73 1.98 10.85
CA PRO A 104 44.98 3.35 10.39
C PRO A 104 43.92 3.85 9.40
N PHE A 105 43.10 2.95 8.85
CA PHE A 105 42.02 3.27 7.93
C PHE A 105 40.67 3.46 8.62
N ALA A 106 40.56 3.21 9.94
CA ALA A 106 39.29 3.31 10.68
C ALA A 106 38.65 4.72 10.63
N ALA A 107 39.47 5.77 10.52
CA ALA A 107 39.01 7.15 10.39
C ALA A 107 38.63 7.54 8.96
N LEU A 108 38.90 6.69 7.96
CA LEU A 108 38.72 7.02 6.55
C LEU A 108 37.38 6.47 6.03
N PRO A 109 36.70 7.19 5.11
CA PRO A 109 35.39 6.79 4.60
C PRO A 109 35.37 5.43 3.89
N PHE A 110 36.53 4.96 3.42
CA PHE A 110 36.67 3.63 2.81
C PHE A 110 37.07 2.54 3.81
N GLY A 111 37.52 2.87 5.02
CA GLY A 111 37.87 1.88 6.06
C GLY A 111 36.72 1.51 6.99
N GLN A 112 35.64 2.31 7.00
CA GLN A 112 34.43 2.00 7.76
C GLN A 112 33.48 1.07 6.98
N PRO A 113 32.66 0.26 7.67
CA PRO A 113 31.61 -0.52 7.03
C PRO A 113 30.63 0.41 6.30
N ASN A 114 30.43 0.17 5.00
CA ASN A 114 29.50 0.98 4.21
C ASN A 114 28.08 0.42 4.37
N THR A 115 27.17 1.23 4.91
CA THR A 115 25.78 0.83 5.17
C THR A 115 24.86 1.42 4.12
N TRP A 116 24.14 0.54 3.42
CA TRP A 116 23.13 0.90 2.43
C TRP A 116 21.75 0.70 3.04
N ASN A 117 20.96 1.78 3.11
CA ASN A 117 19.57 1.73 3.54
C ASN A 117 18.64 2.02 2.35
N ALA A 118 17.69 1.12 2.11
CA ALA A 118 16.61 1.31 1.15
C ALA A 118 15.27 1.09 1.84
N THR A 119 14.39 2.08 1.77
CA THR A 119 13.04 2.04 2.37
C THR A 119 11.99 2.22 1.29
N LEU A 120 11.09 1.25 1.14
CA LEU A 120 9.90 1.32 0.30
C LEU A 120 8.69 1.56 1.21
N ARG A 121 7.99 2.69 1.02
CA ARG A 121 6.77 3.03 1.77
C ARG A 121 5.60 3.20 0.82
N LEU A 122 4.52 2.49 1.09
CA LEU A 122 3.28 2.50 0.31
C LEU A 122 2.15 2.88 1.26
N THR A 123 1.49 4.01 0.99
CA THR A 123 0.36 4.51 1.79
C THR A 123 -0.85 4.70 0.88
N GLN A 124 -1.98 4.11 1.25
CA GLN A 124 -3.26 4.31 0.56
C GLN A 124 -4.41 4.53 1.57
N PRO A 125 -5.30 5.51 1.34
CA PRO A 125 -6.46 5.74 2.21
C PRO A 125 -7.51 4.63 2.01
N LEU A 126 -8.14 4.18 3.10
CA LEU A 126 -9.26 3.23 3.00
C LEU A 126 -10.55 3.99 2.67
N ASN A 127 -11.02 3.77 1.45
CA ASN A 127 -12.31 4.23 0.95
C ASN A 127 -13.13 3.03 0.43
N VAL A 128 -14.41 3.26 0.11
CA VAL A 128 -15.32 2.21 -0.38
C VAL A 128 -14.75 1.46 -1.59
N MET A 129 -14.05 2.17 -2.49
CA MET A 129 -13.41 1.54 -3.65
C MET A 129 -12.31 0.56 -3.21
N THR A 130 -11.38 0.97 -2.36
CA THR A 130 -10.33 0.09 -1.81
C THR A 130 -10.89 -1.09 -1.04
N LEU A 131 -12.00 -0.92 -0.32
CA LEU A 131 -12.67 -2.02 0.38
C LEU A 131 -13.28 -3.03 -0.61
N MET A 132 -13.87 -2.57 -1.71
CA MET A 132 -14.33 -3.46 -2.79
C MET A 132 -13.15 -4.22 -3.42
N VAL A 133 -12.03 -3.53 -3.67
CA VAL A 133 -10.82 -4.16 -4.20
C VAL A 133 -10.27 -5.20 -3.22
N LEU A 134 -10.20 -4.90 -1.93
CA LEU A 134 -9.75 -5.83 -0.90
C LEU A 134 -10.61 -7.10 -0.89
N GLY A 135 -11.93 -6.99 -1.06
CA GLY A 135 -12.82 -8.15 -1.20
C GLY A 135 -12.49 -9.02 -2.40
N ILE A 136 -12.31 -8.42 -3.58
CA ILE A 136 -11.92 -9.14 -4.81
C ILE A 136 -10.55 -9.81 -4.65
N THR A 137 -9.64 -9.12 -3.98
CA THR A 137 -8.25 -9.52 -3.78
C THR A 137 -8.13 -10.84 -3.02
N VAL A 138 -9.01 -11.10 -2.04
CA VAL A 138 -9.03 -12.38 -1.32
C VAL A 138 -9.24 -13.56 -2.29
N GLY A 139 -10.15 -13.41 -3.27
CA GLY A 139 -10.38 -14.45 -4.27
C GLY A 139 -9.13 -14.75 -5.10
N ILE A 140 -8.41 -13.72 -5.53
CA ILE A 140 -7.16 -13.85 -6.28
C ILE A 140 -6.09 -14.55 -5.44
N LEU A 141 -5.96 -14.19 -4.17
CA LEU A 141 -4.97 -14.78 -3.26
C LEU A 141 -5.21 -16.27 -3.03
N VAL A 142 -6.46 -16.64 -2.81
CA VAL A 142 -6.87 -18.00 -2.47
C VAL A 142 -6.80 -18.94 -3.69
N THR A 143 -7.02 -18.42 -4.90
CA THR A 143 -7.04 -19.24 -6.14
C THR A 143 -5.78 -20.10 -6.30
N ASN A 144 -4.59 -19.50 -6.22
CA ASN A 144 -3.34 -20.27 -6.36
C ASN A 144 -3.06 -21.18 -5.15
N THR A 145 -3.49 -20.75 -3.96
CA THR A 145 -3.31 -21.53 -2.73
C THR A 145 -4.13 -22.81 -2.76
N ILE A 146 -5.37 -22.75 -3.25
CA ILE A 146 -6.24 -23.92 -3.41
C ILE A 146 -5.57 -24.95 -4.34
N VAL A 147 -5.01 -24.51 -5.48
CA VAL A 147 -4.35 -25.41 -6.43
C VAL A 147 -3.17 -26.15 -5.78
N VAL A 148 -2.35 -25.45 -4.99
CA VAL A 148 -1.25 -26.07 -4.24
C VAL A 148 -1.81 -27.06 -3.22
N LEU A 149 -2.81 -26.66 -2.44
CA LEU A 149 -3.40 -27.47 -1.39
C LEU A 149 -4.01 -28.78 -1.94
N GLU A 150 -4.74 -28.70 -3.04
CA GLU A 150 -5.30 -29.86 -3.72
C GLU A 150 -4.22 -30.83 -4.20
N SER A 151 -3.12 -30.30 -4.73
CA SER A 151 -1.97 -31.12 -5.13
C SER A 151 -1.31 -31.82 -3.96
N ILE A 152 -1.24 -31.18 -2.79
CA ILE A 152 -0.69 -31.76 -1.56
C ILE A 152 -1.63 -32.85 -1.03
N TYR A 153 -2.94 -32.58 -0.94
CA TYR A 153 -3.93 -33.57 -0.51
C TYR A 153 -3.91 -34.81 -1.40
N ARG A 154 -3.79 -34.64 -2.73
CA ARG A 154 -3.66 -35.78 -3.64
C ARG A 154 -2.47 -36.68 -3.32
N HIS A 155 -1.33 -36.11 -2.89
CA HIS A 155 -0.15 -36.90 -2.50
C HIS A 155 -0.28 -37.52 -1.11
N LEU A 156 -0.98 -36.85 -0.19
CA LEU A 156 -1.32 -37.40 1.12
C LEU A 156 -2.22 -38.63 0.99
N ASP A 157 -3.25 -38.55 0.14
CA ASP A 157 -4.17 -39.67 -0.13
C ASP A 157 -3.48 -40.84 -0.85
N ALA A 158 -2.42 -40.55 -1.61
CA ALA A 158 -1.55 -41.55 -2.22
C ALA A 158 -0.57 -42.21 -1.23
N GLY A 159 -0.63 -41.85 0.07
CA GLY A 159 0.17 -42.47 1.14
C GLY A 159 1.53 -41.83 1.38
N SER A 160 1.83 -40.66 0.80
CA SER A 160 3.07 -39.94 1.06
C SER A 160 3.08 -39.32 2.46
N SER A 161 4.27 -39.22 3.08
CA SER A 161 4.41 -38.49 4.35
C SER A 161 4.07 -37.00 4.17
N PRO A 162 3.58 -36.26 5.20
CA PRO A 162 3.16 -34.88 5.03
C PRO A 162 4.22 -33.94 4.47
N ALA A 163 5.48 -34.12 4.86
CA ALA A 163 6.59 -33.35 4.35
C ALA A 163 6.85 -33.64 2.86
N GLU A 164 6.82 -34.92 2.48
CA GLU A 164 7.04 -35.34 1.10
C GLU A 164 5.89 -34.95 0.17
N ALA A 165 4.65 -35.07 0.65
CA ALA A 165 3.44 -34.64 -0.06
C ALA A 165 3.46 -33.13 -0.33
N ALA A 166 3.84 -32.31 0.65
CA ALA A 166 3.99 -30.88 0.48
C ALA A 166 5.05 -30.53 -0.58
N ALA A 167 6.17 -31.24 -0.56
CA ALA A 167 7.33 -30.97 -1.40
C ALA A 167 7.13 -31.43 -2.85
N ASN A 168 6.45 -32.56 -3.06
CA ASN A 168 6.16 -33.12 -4.39
C ASN A 168 4.92 -32.45 -5.00
N GLY A 169 3.85 -32.28 -4.22
CA GLY A 169 2.65 -31.57 -4.66
C GLY A 169 2.96 -30.15 -5.14
N THR A 170 3.74 -29.39 -4.38
CA THR A 170 4.09 -28.02 -4.79
C THR A 170 5.07 -27.98 -5.97
N ALA A 171 5.92 -29.00 -6.14
CA ALA A 171 6.84 -29.07 -7.27
C ALA A 171 6.12 -29.36 -8.60
N GLU A 172 5.05 -30.16 -8.56
CA GLU A 172 4.21 -30.51 -9.72
C GLU A 172 3.47 -29.27 -10.25
N VAL A 173 2.83 -28.51 -9.38
CA VAL A 173 2.00 -27.35 -9.77
C VAL A 173 2.73 -26.01 -9.77
N GLY A 174 3.94 -25.95 -9.22
CA GLY A 174 4.68 -24.70 -9.01
C GLY A 174 4.91 -23.88 -10.28
N LEU A 175 5.18 -24.55 -11.42
CA LEU A 175 5.33 -23.86 -12.71
C LEU A 175 4.01 -23.26 -13.21
N ALA A 176 2.90 -23.99 -13.06
CA ALA A 176 1.58 -23.50 -13.45
C ALA A 176 1.14 -22.30 -12.60
N VAL A 177 1.38 -22.35 -11.30
CA VAL A 177 1.09 -21.24 -10.37
C VAL A 177 1.96 -20.02 -10.68
N ALA A 178 3.24 -20.21 -10.98
CA ALA A 178 4.12 -19.12 -11.39
C ALA A 178 3.66 -18.47 -12.70
N ALA A 179 3.23 -19.26 -13.69
CA ALA A 179 2.70 -18.76 -14.96
C ALA A 179 1.39 -17.96 -14.79
N SER A 180 0.47 -18.46 -13.95
CA SER A 180 -0.76 -17.75 -13.57
C SER A 180 -0.45 -16.39 -12.92
N THR A 181 0.51 -16.39 -11.98
CA THR A 181 0.97 -15.18 -11.27
C THR A 181 1.55 -14.15 -12.25
N LEU A 182 2.40 -14.59 -13.18
CA LEU A 182 2.98 -13.72 -14.21
C LEU A 182 1.91 -13.14 -15.14
N THR A 183 0.91 -13.94 -15.52
CA THR A 183 -0.21 -13.49 -16.36
C THR A 183 -1.00 -12.39 -15.66
N ASN A 184 -1.32 -12.58 -14.38
CA ASN A 184 -1.98 -11.56 -13.56
C ASN A 184 -1.14 -10.29 -13.47
N LEU A 185 0.18 -10.40 -13.25
CA LEU A 185 1.07 -9.23 -13.22
C LEU A 185 1.04 -8.46 -14.56
N VAL A 186 1.13 -9.16 -15.69
CA VAL A 186 1.11 -8.53 -17.02
C VAL A 186 -0.20 -7.81 -17.29
N VAL A 187 -1.33 -8.33 -16.80
CA VAL A 187 -2.66 -7.72 -16.99
C VAL A 187 -2.90 -6.55 -16.04
N PHE A 188 -2.59 -6.70 -14.74
CA PHE A 188 -2.95 -5.71 -13.72
C PHE A 188 -1.93 -4.58 -13.54
N THR A 189 -0.67 -4.81 -13.89
CA THR A 189 0.38 -3.76 -13.86
C THR A 189 -0.02 -2.54 -14.72
N PRO A 190 -0.34 -2.66 -16.02
CA PRO A 190 -0.70 -1.50 -16.84
C PRO A 190 -1.99 -0.82 -16.37
N ILE A 191 -2.93 -1.58 -15.77
CA ILE A 191 -4.17 -1.02 -15.22
C ILE A 191 -3.88 -0.05 -14.08
N ALA A 192 -2.87 -0.34 -13.25
CA ALA A 192 -2.46 0.56 -12.17
C ALA A 192 -1.93 1.91 -12.66
N PHE A 193 -1.40 1.98 -13.89
CA PHE A 193 -0.78 3.18 -14.47
C PHE A 193 -1.70 3.96 -15.41
N ILE A 194 -2.99 3.63 -15.45
CA ILE A 194 -3.98 4.42 -16.18
C ILE A 194 -4.05 5.83 -15.55
N GLY A 195 -3.99 6.87 -16.39
CA GLY A 195 -4.06 8.26 -15.97
C GLY A 195 -5.49 8.80 -15.86
N GLY A 196 -5.60 10.05 -15.35
CA GLY A 196 -6.87 10.78 -15.25
C GLY A 196 -7.66 10.48 -13.97
N ILE A 197 -8.88 11.04 -13.90
CA ILE A 197 -9.79 10.88 -12.75
C ILE A 197 -10.11 9.39 -12.53
N ILE A 198 -10.36 8.67 -13.62
CA ILE A 198 -10.61 7.23 -13.62
C ILE A 198 -9.36 6.47 -13.14
N GLY A 199 -8.18 6.92 -13.55
CA GLY A 199 -6.89 6.37 -13.17
C GLY A 199 -6.62 6.37 -11.66
N GLN A 200 -7.06 7.39 -10.93
CA GLN A 200 -6.90 7.42 -9.46
C GLN A 200 -7.64 6.26 -8.77
N PHE A 201 -8.78 5.83 -9.31
CA PHE A 201 -9.50 4.65 -8.79
C PHE A 201 -8.81 3.35 -9.18
N PHE A 202 -8.29 3.25 -10.41
CA PHE A 202 -7.58 2.07 -10.88
C PHE A 202 -6.17 1.92 -10.30
N TYR A 203 -5.53 3.00 -9.86
CA TYR A 203 -4.24 2.94 -9.17
C TYR A 203 -4.35 2.13 -7.87
N ALA A 204 -5.36 2.43 -7.05
CA ALA A 204 -5.61 1.69 -5.82
C ALA A 204 -6.00 0.23 -6.11
N PHE A 205 -6.77 0.00 -7.17
CA PHE A 205 -7.14 -1.33 -7.62
C PHE A 205 -5.94 -2.17 -8.09
N GLY A 206 -5.21 -1.69 -9.09
CA GLY A 206 -4.12 -2.42 -9.72
C GLY A 206 -2.97 -2.67 -8.75
N LEU A 207 -2.62 -1.68 -7.92
CA LEU A 207 -1.56 -1.84 -6.93
C LEU A 207 -1.90 -2.95 -5.91
N THR A 208 -3.12 -2.95 -5.37
CA THR A 208 -3.56 -3.96 -4.40
C THR A 208 -3.55 -5.36 -4.99
N VAL A 209 -4.05 -5.53 -6.22
CA VAL A 209 -4.09 -6.83 -6.91
C VAL A 209 -2.68 -7.33 -7.24
N VAL A 210 -1.78 -6.44 -7.69
CA VAL A 210 -0.38 -6.77 -7.95
C VAL A 210 0.30 -7.25 -6.67
N PHE A 211 0.14 -6.53 -5.56
CA PHE A 211 0.69 -6.96 -4.27
C PHE A 211 0.13 -8.31 -3.84
N ALA A 212 -1.19 -8.51 -3.90
CA ALA A 212 -1.77 -9.78 -3.50
C ALA A 212 -1.35 -10.96 -4.38
N THR A 213 -1.19 -10.73 -5.68
CA THR A 213 -0.65 -11.72 -6.61
C THR A 213 0.78 -12.09 -6.24
N LEU A 214 1.62 -11.11 -5.86
CA LEU A 214 2.97 -11.37 -5.37
C LEU A 214 2.98 -12.12 -4.03
N PHE A 215 2.08 -11.79 -3.10
CA PHE A 215 1.95 -12.53 -1.83
C PHE A 215 1.44 -13.96 -2.04
N SER A 216 0.63 -14.21 -3.07
CA SER A 216 0.07 -15.52 -3.38
C SER A 216 1.12 -16.57 -3.77
N ILE A 217 2.31 -16.18 -4.23
CA ILE A 217 3.39 -17.12 -4.60
C ILE A 217 4.24 -17.59 -3.41
N ILE A 218 4.08 -16.98 -2.24
CA ILE A 218 4.79 -17.32 -1.00
C ILE A 218 4.75 -18.82 -0.69
N PRO A 219 3.59 -19.51 -0.66
CA PRO A 219 3.55 -20.95 -0.36
C PRO A 219 4.45 -21.81 -1.25
N VAL A 220 4.58 -21.43 -2.53
CA VAL A 220 5.45 -22.10 -3.51
C VAL A 220 6.93 -21.83 -3.23
N ILE A 221 7.27 -20.62 -2.83
CA ILE A 221 8.65 -20.25 -2.48
C ILE A 221 9.10 -20.94 -1.20
N TYR A 222 8.27 -20.94 -0.15
CA TYR A 222 8.63 -21.52 1.15
C TYR A 222 8.87 -23.03 1.07
N THR A 223 8.03 -23.76 0.33
CA THR A 223 8.22 -25.20 0.11
C THR A 223 9.47 -25.53 -0.73
N LYS A 224 9.85 -24.66 -1.68
CA LYS A 224 11.13 -24.80 -2.43
C LYS A 224 12.34 -24.54 -1.52
N LEU A 225 12.28 -23.56 -0.63
CA LEU A 225 13.36 -23.23 0.30
C LEU A 225 13.64 -24.37 1.27
N ASP A 226 12.62 -25.06 1.78
CA ASP A 226 12.80 -26.23 2.65
C ASP A 226 13.53 -27.39 1.94
N LYS A 227 13.30 -27.60 0.63
CA LYS A 227 14.09 -28.58 -0.14
C LYS A 227 15.56 -28.20 -0.23
N VAL A 228 15.88 -26.91 -0.39
CA VAL A 228 17.27 -26.43 -0.46
C VAL A 228 17.95 -26.50 0.92
N ALA A 229 17.25 -26.15 1.98
CA ALA A 229 17.75 -26.22 3.35
C ALA A 229 18.01 -27.67 3.79
N SER A 230 17.09 -28.59 3.49
CA SER A 230 17.26 -30.03 3.80
C SER A 230 18.36 -30.70 2.96
N TRP A 231 18.59 -30.26 1.72
CA TRP A 231 19.70 -30.74 0.89
C TRP A 231 21.09 -30.32 1.45
N GLY A 232 21.16 -29.22 2.19
CA GLY A 232 22.36 -28.80 2.92
C GLY A 232 22.66 -29.67 4.15
N ALA A 233 21.63 -30.10 4.87
CA ALA A 233 21.75 -30.90 6.10
C ALA A 233 22.20 -32.36 5.84
N GLY A 234 21.87 -32.93 4.68
CA GLY A 234 22.24 -34.31 4.33
C GLY A 234 23.74 -34.55 4.09
N ARG A 235 24.54 -33.51 3.84
CA ARG A 235 25.98 -33.65 3.52
C ARG A 235 26.90 -33.67 4.74
N VAL A 236 26.42 -33.31 5.93
CA VAL A 236 27.23 -33.30 7.17
C VAL A 236 27.15 -34.64 7.91
N SER A 237 26.07 -35.40 7.76
CA SER A 237 25.89 -36.71 8.41
C SER A 237 26.71 -37.84 7.76
N GLY A 238 27.13 -37.68 6.50
CA GLY A 238 27.86 -38.71 5.75
C GLY A 238 29.37 -38.82 6.06
N SER A 239 29.95 -37.89 6.83
CA SER A 239 31.40 -37.87 7.10
C SER A 239 31.80 -38.36 8.49
N ALA A 240 30.85 -38.71 9.37
CA ALA A 240 31.13 -39.15 10.74
C ALA A 240 30.97 -40.66 10.98
N ALA A 241 30.62 -41.45 9.95
CA ALA A 241 30.37 -42.89 10.06
C ALA A 241 31.50 -43.77 9.49
N GLY A 242 32.69 -43.21 9.25
CA GLY A 242 33.83 -43.90 8.62
C GLY A 242 34.96 -44.35 9.55
N GLU A 243 34.94 -44.00 10.84
CA GLU A 243 36.02 -44.33 11.78
C GLU A 243 35.48 -45.11 12.99
N ALA A 244 35.10 -46.36 12.76
CA ALA A 244 35.03 -47.37 13.81
C ALA A 244 35.68 -48.64 13.27
N GLY A 245 36.99 -48.75 13.49
CA GLY A 245 37.81 -49.89 13.09
C GLY A 245 37.42 -51.17 13.86
N PRO A 246 37.58 -52.36 13.24
CA PRO A 246 37.17 -53.62 13.84
C PRO A 246 38.27 -54.20 14.75
N GLY A 247 37.87 -54.53 15.99
CA GLY A 247 38.42 -55.63 16.78
C GLY A 247 39.73 -55.38 17.52
N GLU A 248 39.66 -55.39 18.86
CA GLU A 248 40.62 -56.14 19.68
C GLU A 248 39.91 -56.60 20.97
N VAL A 249 40.19 -57.86 21.31
CA VAL A 249 39.66 -58.64 22.43
C VAL A 249 40.52 -58.43 23.67
#